data_AF-A0A914MY30-F1
#
_entry.id   AF-A0A914MY30-F1
#
_cell.length_a   1.000
_cell.length_b   1.000
_cell.length_c   1.000
_cell.angle_alpha   90.00
_cell.angle_beta   90.00
_cell.angle_gamma   90.00
#
_symmetry.space_group_name_H-M   'P 1'
#
loop_
_entity.id
_entity.type
_entity.pdbx_description
1 polymer ?
#
loop_
_entity_poly.entity_id
_entity_poly.type
_entity_poly.pdbx_seq_one_letter_code
_entity_poly.pdbx_strand_id
1 'polypeptide(L)'
;MSRSYGCNSNIHRSRVTILFAIVKHFQLKSFVRAAMGVYMFSPGYLTNKNKEKAKIKAVVDAAIANGMYVLVDWHYTSDEIFEEAAKQFFKEMSTEYRGVPNVLYEIYNEPVKNSWDVVKRYHEKIIQARYLRNNKMHIY
;
A
#
# COMPACT_ATOMS: atom_id res chain seq x y z
N MET A 1 -2.78 31.23 -31.10
CA MET A 1 -3.37 30.45 -29.98
C MET A 1 -2.36 29.38 -29.57
N SER A 2 -1.73 29.51 -28.40
CA SER A 2 -0.90 28.45 -27.81
C SER A 2 -1.06 28.50 -26.30
N ARG A 3 -1.84 27.56 -25.73
CA ARG A 3 -1.93 27.39 -24.28
C ARG A 3 -0.75 26.53 -23.83
N SER A 4 0.17 27.14 -23.10
CA SER A 4 1.22 26.44 -22.36
C SER A 4 0.60 25.75 -21.13
N TYR A 5 0.77 24.44 -21.01
CA TYR A 5 0.41 23.69 -19.81
C TYR A 5 1.52 23.88 -18.77
N GLY A 6 1.33 24.81 -17.84
CA GLY A 6 2.21 24.97 -16.69
C GLY A 6 2.05 23.78 -15.73
N CYS A 7 3.08 22.94 -15.64
CA CYS A 7 3.20 21.93 -14.59
C CYS A 7 3.32 22.65 -13.23
N ASN A 8 2.38 22.36 -12.31
CA ASN A 8 2.25 23.06 -11.04
C ASN A 8 3.40 22.66 -10.10
N SER A 9 4.37 23.57 -9.91
CA SER A 9 5.63 23.40 -9.17
C SER A 9 5.46 23.03 -7.68
N ASN A 10 4.24 23.10 -7.15
CA ASN A 10 3.93 22.74 -5.77
C ASN A 10 3.84 21.23 -5.53
N ILE A 11 3.61 20.41 -6.57
CA ILE A 11 3.50 18.95 -6.43
C ILE A 11 4.88 18.29 -6.22
N HIS A 12 5.94 18.87 -6.78
CA HIS A 12 7.31 18.37 -6.59
C HIS A 12 7.89 18.67 -5.19
N ARG A 13 7.51 19.79 -4.55
CA ARG A 13 7.95 20.10 -3.18
C ARG A 13 7.33 19.16 -2.13
N SER A 14 6.09 18.71 -2.34
CA SER A 14 5.39 17.83 -1.38
C SER A 14 5.93 16.40 -1.34
N ARG A 15 6.37 15.87 -2.50
CA ARG A 15 6.93 14.50 -2.61
C ARG A 15 8.27 14.34 -1.90
N VAL A 16 9.12 15.37 -1.97
CA VAL A 16 10.44 15.36 -1.35
C VAL A 16 10.31 15.54 0.17
N THR A 17 9.38 16.39 0.63
CA THR A 17 9.19 16.68 2.06
C THR A 17 8.60 15.50 2.84
N ILE A 18 7.62 14.78 2.28
CA ILE A 18 7.09 13.54 2.87
C ILE A 18 8.17 12.46 2.93
N LEU A 19 8.94 12.27 1.85
CA LEU A 19 9.99 11.27 1.81
C LEU A 19 11.08 11.54 2.86
N PHE A 20 11.54 12.78 2.97
CA PHE A 20 12.50 13.17 4.01
C PHE A 20 11.91 13.08 5.43
N ALA A 21 10.62 13.38 5.62
CA ALA A 21 9.95 13.21 6.89
C ALA A 21 9.87 11.74 7.30
N ILE A 22 9.53 10.83 6.38
CA ILE A 22 9.47 9.39 6.62
C ILE A 22 10.87 8.85 6.94
N VAL A 23 11.88 9.20 6.14
CA VAL A 23 13.27 8.74 6.35
C VAL A 23 13.82 9.21 7.71
N LYS A 24 13.60 10.49 8.06
CA LYS A 24 14.06 11.04 9.35
C LYS A 24 13.27 10.54 10.55
N HIS A 25 11.94 10.42 10.45
CA HIS A 25 11.09 10.06 11.58
C HIS A 25 11.25 8.60 12.01
N PHE A 26 11.45 7.70 11.04
CA PHE A 26 11.54 6.26 11.29
C PHE A 26 12.97 5.70 11.34
N GLN A 27 13.99 6.56 11.16
CA GLN A 27 15.40 6.15 11.05
C GLN A 27 15.60 4.99 10.06
N LEU A 28 14.92 5.06 8.90
CA LEU A 28 14.96 4.01 7.87
C LEU A 28 16.39 3.82 7.36
N LYS A 29 17.13 2.85 7.90
CA LYS A 29 18.42 2.43 7.34
C LYS A 29 18.23 1.47 6.16
N SER A 30 17.06 0.85 6.05
CA SER A 30 16.75 -0.21 5.09
C SER A 30 15.22 -0.42 4.97
N PHE A 31 14.70 -0.40 3.74
CA PHE A 31 13.27 -0.49 3.40
C PHE A 31 13.08 -1.44 2.21
N VAL A 32 12.02 -2.25 2.22
CA VAL A 32 11.64 -3.15 1.11
C VAL A 32 10.17 -2.94 0.74
N ARG A 33 9.88 -2.91 -0.56
CA ARG A 33 8.51 -2.94 -1.09
C ARG A 33 8.16 -4.35 -1.55
N ALA A 34 7.10 -4.93 -0.97
CA ALA A 34 6.59 -6.25 -1.30
C ALA A 34 5.36 -6.12 -2.22
N ALA A 35 5.60 -6.06 -3.53
CA ALA A 35 4.56 -5.90 -4.55
C ALA A 35 3.82 -7.23 -4.80
N MET A 36 2.56 -7.31 -4.36
CA MET A 36 1.68 -8.46 -4.57
C MET A 36 0.79 -8.26 -5.80
N GLY A 37 1.08 -8.97 -6.89
CA GLY A 37 0.21 -8.95 -8.07
C GLY A 37 -1.21 -9.42 -7.73
N VAL A 38 -2.23 -8.68 -8.19
CA VAL A 38 -3.65 -8.99 -7.89
C VAL A 38 -4.30 -9.83 -8.98
N TYR A 39 -4.21 -9.40 -10.25
CA TYR A 39 -5.03 -9.93 -11.34
C TYR A 39 -4.31 -10.09 -12.70
N MET A 40 -3.24 -9.33 -13.01
CA MET A 40 -2.67 -9.29 -14.37
C MET A 40 -1.50 -10.26 -14.63
N PHE A 41 -1.60 -11.01 -15.74
CA PHE A 41 -0.54 -11.73 -16.50
C PHE A 41 0.30 -12.82 -15.80
N SER A 42 0.02 -13.17 -14.55
CA SER A 42 0.60 -14.31 -13.82
C SER A 42 -0.39 -14.67 -12.70
N PRO A 43 -0.38 -15.87 -12.07
CA PRO A 43 -1.32 -16.13 -10.99
C PRO A 43 -1.09 -15.17 -9.82
N GLY A 44 -1.89 -14.10 -9.78
CA GLY A 44 -1.93 -13.10 -8.72
C GLY A 44 -2.86 -13.54 -7.59
N TYR A 45 -3.00 -12.69 -6.58
CA TYR A 45 -3.77 -12.98 -5.36
C TYR A 45 -5.17 -13.51 -5.66
N LEU A 46 -5.89 -12.97 -6.66
CA LEU A 46 -7.24 -13.43 -6.98
C LEU A 46 -7.29 -14.88 -7.49
N THR A 47 -6.22 -15.36 -8.10
CA THR A 47 -6.14 -16.73 -8.66
C THR A 47 -5.52 -17.72 -7.67
N ASN A 48 -4.57 -17.29 -6.83
CA ASN A 48 -3.90 -18.15 -5.86
C ASN A 48 -3.61 -17.41 -4.54
N LYS A 49 -4.67 -17.08 -3.82
CA LYS A 49 -4.64 -16.29 -2.57
C LYS A 49 -3.60 -16.80 -1.59
N ASN A 50 -3.54 -18.10 -1.36
CA ASN A 50 -2.65 -18.70 -0.35
C ASN A 50 -1.19 -18.60 -0.75
N LYS A 51 -0.86 -18.92 -2.01
CA LYS A 51 0.51 -18.86 -2.51
C LYS A 51 1.06 -17.44 -2.51
N GLU A 52 0.31 -16.48 -3.05
CA GLU A 52 0.78 -15.10 -3.13
C GLU A 52 0.87 -14.46 -1.74
N LYS A 53 -0.09 -14.72 -0.84
CA LYS A 53 0.00 -14.30 0.55
C LYS A 53 1.22 -14.90 1.26
N ALA A 54 1.54 -16.17 1.04
CA ALA A 54 2.71 -16.79 1.65
C ALA A 54 4.03 -16.13 1.23
N LYS A 55 4.15 -15.72 -0.05
CA LYS A 55 5.32 -14.95 -0.52
C LYS A 55 5.43 -13.61 0.19
N ILE A 56 4.33 -12.87 0.31
CA ILE A 56 4.32 -11.57 0.99
C ILE A 56 4.70 -11.74 2.46
N LYS A 57 4.16 -12.74 3.15
CA LYS A 57 4.53 -13.05 4.53
C LYS A 57 6.02 -13.34 4.67
N ALA A 58 6.60 -14.16 3.79
CA ALA A 58 8.03 -14.44 3.81
C ALA A 58 8.89 -13.17 3.68
N VAL A 59 8.49 -12.22 2.82
CA VAL A 59 9.18 -10.93 2.69
C VAL A 59 9.01 -10.06 3.95
N VAL A 60 7.79 -10.01 4.51
CA VAL A 60 7.51 -9.25 5.73
C VAL A 60 8.31 -9.80 6.91
N ASP A 61 8.30 -11.12 7.11
CA ASP A 61 9.01 -11.80 8.20
C ASP A 61 10.52 -11.58 8.08
N ALA A 62 11.07 -11.70 6.86
CA ALA A 62 12.48 -11.41 6.60
C ALA A 62 12.83 -9.94 6.87
N ALA A 63 11.98 -8.99 6.48
CA ALA A 63 12.19 -7.58 6.75
C ALA A 63 12.21 -7.28 8.26
N ILE A 64 11.25 -7.83 9.00
CA ILE A 64 11.18 -7.71 10.47
C ILE A 64 12.43 -8.29 11.12
N ALA A 65 12.85 -9.49 10.72
CA ALA A 65 14.04 -10.16 11.26
C ALA A 65 15.34 -9.36 11.03
N ASN A 66 15.39 -8.54 9.97
CA ASN A 66 16.53 -7.68 9.65
C ASN A 66 16.36 -6.24 10.16
N GLY A 67 15.33 -5.95 10.95
CA GLY A 67 15.06 -4.60 11.47
C GLY A 67 14.69 -3.59 10.37
N MET A 68 14.23 -4.06 9.21
CA MET A 68 13.85 -3.24 8.06
C MET A 68 12.37 -2.87 8.12
N TYR A 69 12.00 -1.80 7.42
CA TYR A 69 10.59 -1.52 7.14
C TYR A 69 10.17 -2.23 5.86
N VAL A 70 8.90 -2.62 5.80
CA VAL A 70 8.30 -3.27 4.64
C VAL A 70 6.99 -2.59 4.27
N LEU A 71 6.84 -2.23 2.99
CA LEU A 71 5.59 -1.78 2.41
C LEU A 71 4.92 -2.93 1.69
N VAL A 72 3.79 -3.40 2.22
CA VAL A 72 2.95 -4.40 1.58
C VAL A 72 2.08 -3.69 0.55
N ASP A 73 2.35 -3.98 -0.72
CA ASP A 73 1.76 -3.30 -1.87
C ASP A 73 0.73 -4.20 -2.56
N TRP A 74 -0.52 -3.76 -2.56
CA TRP A 74 -1.60 -4.35 -3.35
C TRP A 74 -1.47 -3.91 -4.80
N HIS A 75 -0.61 -4.64 -5.51
CA HIS A 75 -0.01 -4.23 -6.78
C HIS A 75 -0.90 -4.56 -7.97
N TYR A 76 -1.70 -3.56 -8.38
CA TYR A 76 -2.48 -3.63 -9.60
C TYR A 76 -2.63 -2.25 -10.24
N THR A 77 -2.70 -2.25 -11.57
CA THR A 77 -2.91 -1.06 -12.40
C THR A 77 -4.17 -1.30 -13.22
N SER A 78 -5.32 -0.83 -12.73
CA SER A 78 -6.64 -0.96 -13.37
C SER A 78 -7.56 0.13 -12.83
N ASP A 79 -8.65 0.42 -13.54
CA ASP A 79 -9.79 1.19 -13.04
C ASP A 79 -10.78 0.33 -12.23
N GLU A 80 -10.70 -1.00 -12.34
CA GLU A 80 -11.49 -1.95 -11.57
C GLU A 80 -11.01 -2.03 -10.11
N ILE A 81 -11.94 -1.92 -9.16
CA ILE A 81 -11.63 -1.94 -7.72
C ILE A 81 -12.07 -3.27 -7.11
N PHE A 82 -11.11 -4.06 -6.65
CA PHE A 82 -11.35 -5.33 -5.95
C PHE A 82 -11.54 -5.13 -4.44
N GLU A 83 -12.53 -4.32 -4.06
CA GLU A 83 -12.73 -3.83 -2.68
C GLU A 83 -12.78 -4.96 -1.63
N GLU A 84 -13.62 -5.98 -1.84
CA GLU A 84 -13.78 -7.06 -0.85
C GLU A 84 -12.54 -7.95 -0.74
N ALA A 85 -11.83 -8.18 -1.85
CA ALA A 85 -10.59 -8.94 -1.84
C ALA A 85 -9.48 -8.19 -1.09
N ALA A 86 -9.36 -6.88 -1.33
CA ALA A 86 -8.43 -6.02 -0.61
C ALA A 86 -8.77 -5.94 0.88
N LYS A 87 -10.04 -5.75 1.25
CA LYS A 87 -10.50 -5.77 2.67
C LYS A 87 -10.08 -7.06 3.36
N GLN A 88 -10.33 -8.20 2.73
CA GLN A 88 -10.00 -9.50 3.31
C GLN A 88 -8.48 -9.64 3.50
N PHE A 89 -7.69 -9.34 2.47
CA PHE A 89 -6.24 -9.41 2.52
C PHE A 89 -5.65 -8.50 3.62
N PHE A 90 -6.01 -7.21 3.62
CA PHE A 90 -5.47 -6.26 4.59
C PHE A 90 -5.96 -6.54 6.01
N LYS A 91 -7.17 -7.07 6.19
CA LYS A 91 -7.65 -7.53 7.50
C LYS A 91 -6.79 -8.68 8.04
N GLU A 92 -6.45 -9.65 7.21
CA GLU A 92 -5.58 -10.77 7.61
C GLU A 92 -4.16 -10.27 7.95
N MET A 93 -3.52 -9.56 7.02
CA MET A 93 -2.13 -9.09 7.19
C MET A 93 -1.99 -8.15 8.38
N SER A 94 -2.93 -7.23 8.58
CA SER A 94 -2.89 -6.33 9.74
C SER A 94 -3.17 -7.03 11.07
N THR A 95 -3.97 -8.11 11.07
CA THR A 95 -4.22 -8.91 12.27
C THR A 95 -2.99 -9.72 12.65
N GLU A 96 -2.32 -10.31 11.67
CA GLU A 96 -1.10 -11.09 11.86
C GLU A 96 0.07 -10.22 12.34
N TYR A 97 0.34 -9.09 11.65
CA TYR A 97 1.44 -8.18 12.01
C TYR A 97 1.01 -7.07 12.98
N ARG A 98 0.07 -7.38 13.87
CA ARG A 98 -0.47 -6.41 14.82
C ARG A 98 0.62 -5.95 15.79
N GLY A 99 0.82 -4.63 15.88
CA GLY A 99 1.78 -4.04 16.82
C GLY A 99 3.21 -4.02 16.32
N VAL A 100 3.45 -4.45 15.07
CA VAL A 100 4.77 -4.39 14.43
C VAL A 100 4.90 -3.04 13.69
N PRO A 101 5.74 -2.09 14.16
CA PRO A 101 5.85 -0.77 13.55
C PRO A 101 6.52 -0.79 12.16
N ASN A 102 7.22 -1.87 11.84
CA ASN A 102 7.94 -2.07 10.59
C ASN A 102 7.03 -2.28 9.36
N VAL A 103 5.75 -2.64 9.56
CA VAL A 103 4.84 -3.02 8.47
C VAL A 103 3.94 -1.86 8.06
N LEU A 104 4.10 -1.43 6.82
CA LEU A 104 3.34 -0.37 6.16
C LEU A 104 2.48 -0.98 5.04
N TYR A 105 1.40 -0.30 4.65
CA TYR A 105 0.46 -0.82 3.64
C TYR A 105 0.16 0.22 2.56
N GLU A 106 0.35 -0.18 1.31
CA GLU A 106 -0.05 0.53 0.09
C GLU A 106 -1.27 -0.19 -0.49
N ILE A 107 -2.45 0.41 -0.32
CA ILE A 107 -3.73 -0.28 -0.56
C ILE A 107 -4.24 -0.16 -2.00
N TYR A 108 -3.59 0.68 -2.82
CA TYR A 108 -3.84 0.81 -4.24
C TYR A 108 -2.61 1.43 -4.94
N ASN A 109 -1.86 0.61 -5.68
CA ASN A 109 -0.66 1.02 -6.42
C ASN A 109 -0.93 2.17 -7.42
N GLU A 110 -1.71 1.91 -8.47
CA GLU A 110 -1.83 2.84 -9.60
C GLU A 110 -3.27 2.94 -10.13
N PRO A 111 -4.09 3.87 -9.58
CA PRO A 111 -5.36 4.24 -10.20
C PRO A 111 -5.15 4.86 -11.58
N VAL A 112 -5.92 4.45 -12.58
CA VAL A 112 -5.73 4.91 -13.97
C VAL A 112 -6.72 6.01 -14.36
N LYS A 113 -8.03 5.73 -14.27
CA LYS A 113 -9.11 6.63 -14.71
C LYS A 113 -10.09 7.01 -13.59
N ASN A 114 -9.88 6.49 -12.38
CA ASN A 114 -10.75 6.75 -11.25
C ASN A 114 -10.63 8.21 -10.79
N SER A 115 -11.75 8.86 -10.51
CA SER A 115 -11.72 10.18 -9.89
C SER A 115 -11.16 10.11 -8.47
N TRP A 116 -10.66 11.24 -7.97
CA TRP A 116 -10.18 11.33 -6.59
C TRP A 116 -11.24 10.88 -5.57
N ASP A 117 -12.52 11.20 -5.78
CA ASP A 117 -13.59 10.78 -4.88
C ASP A 117 -13.77 9.26 -4.83
N VAL A 118 -13.59 8.57 -5.96
CA VAL A 118 -13.63 7.11 -6.01
C VAL A 118 -12.44 6.51 -5.26
N VAL A 119 -11.24 7.01 -5.53
CA VAL A 119 -10.00 6.57 -4.85
C VAL A 119 -10.12 6.80 -3.34
N LYS A 120 -10.55 8.00 -2.92
CA LYS A 120 -10.73 8.36 -1.51
C LYS A 120 -11.74 7.45 -0.82
N ARG A 121 -12.93 7.23 -1.39
CA ARG A 121 -13.94 6.35 -0.81
C ARG A 121 -13.44 4.92 -0.65
N TYR A 122 -12.70 4.40 -1.63
CA TYR A 122 -12.07 3.09 -1.51
C TYR A 122 -11.11 3.06 -0.31
N HIS A 123 -10.21 4.04 -0.20
CA HIS A 123 -9.26 4.11 0.90
C HIS A 123 -9.95 4.18 2.26
N GLU A 124 -10.96 5.05 2.42
CA GLU A 124 -11.74 5.19 3.65
C GLU A 124 -12.38 3.87 4.07
N LYS A 125 -12.93 3.09 3.14
CA LYS A 125 -13.53 1.78 3.45
C LYS A 125 -12.50 0.74 3.90
N ILE A 126 -11.33 0.67 3.26
CA ILE A 126 -10.25 -0.25 3.69
C ILE A 126 -9.73 0.15 5.07
N ILE A 127 -9.52 1.45 5.30
CA ILE A 127 -9.12 2.03 6.59
C ILE A 127 -10.16 1.66 7.67
N GLN A 128 -11.45 1.94 7.44
CA GLN A 128 -12.53 1.70 8.41
C GLN A 128 -12.67 0.22 8.78
N ALA A 129 -12.51 -0.70 7.81
CA ALA A 129 -12.53 -2.13 8.07
C ALA A 129 -11.50 -2.56 9.13
N ARG A 130 -10.43 -1.76 9.32
CA ARG A 130 -9.42 -1.97 10.36
C ARG A 130 -9.64 -1.14 11.62
N TYR A 131 -10.09 0.12 11.50
CA TYR A 131 -10.20 1.05 12.64
C TYR A 131 -11.26 0.67 13.68
N LEU A 132 -12.17 -0.27 13.38
CA LEU A 132 -13.16 -0.73 14.36
C LEU A 132 -12.58 -1.61 15.49
N ARG A 133 -11.28 -1.94 15.50
CA ARG A 133 -10.64 -2.73 16.58
C ARG A 133 -9.20 -2.29 16.90
N ASN A 134 -9.03 -1.11 17.51
CA ASN A 134 -7.86 -0.74 18.33
C ASN A 134 -6.42 -0.98 17.77
N ASN A 135 -6.12 -0.69 16.50
CA ASN A 135 -4.72 -0.69 16.03
C ASN A 135 -4.53 0.21 14.80
N LYS A 136 -3.73 1.28 14.92
CA LYS A 136 -3.40 2.18 13.81
C LYS A 136 -2.58 1.42 12.76
N MET A 137 -3.15 1.23 11.58
CA MET A 137 -2.42 0.83 10.39
C MET A 137 -1.75 2.08 9.82
N HIS A 138 -0.45 2.01 9.51
CA HIS A 138 0.25 3.07 8.78
C HIS A 138 -0.02 2.88 7.29
N ILE A 139 -0.98 3.62 6.77
CA ILE A 139 -1.43 3.56 5.37
C ILE A 139 -0.87 4.79 4.64
N TYR A 140 -0.32 4.58 3.45
CA TYR A 140 0.28 5.60 2.61
C TYR A 140 -0.31 5.57 1.20
#